data_AF-A0A395H7X7-F1
#
_entry.id   AF-A0A395H7X7-F1
#
_cell.length_a   1.000
_cell.length_b   1.000
_cell.length_c   1.000
_cell.angle_alpha   90.00
_cell.angle_beta   90.00
_cell.angle_gamma   90.00
#
_symmetry.space_group_name_H-M   'P 1'
#
loop_
_entity.id
_entity.type
_entity.pdbx_description
1 polymer ?
#
loop_
_entity_poly.entity_id
_entity_poly.type
_entity_poly.pdbx_seq_one_letter_code
_entity_poly.pdbx_strand_id
1 'polypeptide(L)'
;MTKLRLKHFFSTNNLLDASSLQQTGPSYLPSAPLPQRRNPRPHIIPRILPQRQYPEPISPATRSRLHSLIPDLASAHPGLFELKPSHTEGKTADGLYAREDLKTPNSVVKETVGLAREIAHVHPAENSLHVWLSERDAKNVIEGGWGMRFPPVGGVPPGWIFVYAPRDDGEMDVVESIVKAAVGWVTGVRV
;
A
#
# COMPACT_ATOMS: atom_id res chain seq x y z
N MET A 1 3.94 29.21 -1.90
CA MET A 1 3.83 27.78 -2.29
C MET A 1 5.05 27.03 -1.79
N THR A 2 4.91 25.84 -1.21
CA THR A 2 6.05 25.05 -0.70
C THR A 2 6.94 24.58 -1.86
N LYS A 3 8.26 24.43 -1.62
CA LYS A 3 9.23 23.95 -2.64
C LYS A 3 8.81 22.64 -3.31
N LEU A 4 8.10 21.79 -2.57
CA LEU A 4 7.53 20.52 -3.06
C LEU A 4 6.43 20.73 -4.11
N ARG A 5 5.55 21.72 -3.91
CA ARG A 5 4.48 22.06 -4.87
C ARG A 5 5.03 22.64 -6.17
N LEU A 6 6.07 23.48 -6.10
CA LEU A 6 6.71 24.04 -7.29
C LEU A 6 7.37 22.96 -8.15
N LYS A 7 8.15 22.06 -7.54
CA LYS A 7 8.80 20.95 -8.26
C LYS A 7 7.79 20.01 -8.93
N HIS A 8 6.62 19.81 -8.32
CA HIS A 8 5.59 18.95 -8.89
C HIS A 8 4.81 19.59 -10.04
N PHE A 9 4.55 20.91 -10.00
CA PHE A 9 3.87 21.61 -11.09
C PHE A 9 4.64 21.51 -12.43
N PHE A 10 5.96 21.45 -12.37
CA PHE A 10 6.83 21.25 -13.54
C PHE A 10 7.19 19.78 -13.82
N SER A 11 6.64 18.87 -13.04
CA SER A 11 6.96 17.46 -13.12
C SER A 11 5.85 16.72 -13.86
N THR A 12 6.20 16.12 -14.98
CA THR A 12 5.38 15.17 -15.74
C THR A 12 5.20 13.82 -15.01
N ASN A 13 5.33 13.77 -13.69
CA ASN A 13 5.26 12.54 -12.89
C ASN A 13 3.82 12.02 -12.83
N ASN A 14 3.38 11.40 -13.92
CA ASN A 14 2.20 10.58 -13.98
C ASN A 14 2.39 9.41 -13.00
N LEU A 15 1.75 9.49 -11.84
CA LEU A 15 1.83 8.46 -10.80
C LEU A 15 1.14 7.15 -11.22
N LEU A 16 0.39 7.15 -12.33
CA LEU A 16 -0.20 5.95 -12.93
C LEU A 16 0.79 5.22 -13.86
N ASP A 17 1.89 5.86 -14.24
CA ASP A 17 2.92 5.22 -15.06
C ASP A 17 3.86 4.38 -14.18
N ALA A 18 3.71 3.06 -14.29
CA ALA A 18 4.52 2.06 -13.60
C ALA A 18 5.73 1.58 -14.43
N SER A 19 6.05 2.21 -15.57
CA SER A 19 7.19 1.84 -16.43
C SER A 19 8.54 1.90 -15.70
N SER A 20 8.65 2.79 -14.72
CA SER A 20 9.84 2.97 -13.88
C SER A 20 10.05 1.88 -12.82
N LEU A 21 9.03 1.06 -12.52
CA LEU A 21 9.14 -0.03 -11.56
C LEU A 21 9.74 -1.28 -12.20
N GLN A 22 10.52 -2.03 -11.44
CA GLN A 22 11.12 -3.28 -11.93
C GLN A 22 10.07 -4.32 -12.34
N GLN A 23 10.22 -4.89 -13.53
CA GLN A 23 9.34 -5.95 -14.03
C GLN A 23 9.73 -7.35 -13.50
N THR A 24 11.00 -7.52 -13.11
CA THR A 24 11.58 -8.78 -12.63
C THR A 24 11.82 -8.72 -11.13
N GLY A 25 12.22 -9.85 -10.53
CA GLY A 25 12.44 -9.97 -9.09
C GLY A 25 11.32 -10.74 -8.38
N PRO A 26 11.34 -10.75 -7.04
CA PRO A 26 10.41 -11.54 -6.24
C PRO A 26 8.98 -11.01 -6.36
N SER A 27 8.03 -11.95 -6.31
CA SER A 27 6.59 -11.66 -6.35
C SER A 27 5.90 -12.50 -5.28
N TYR A 28 5.02 -11.84 -4.54
CA TYR A 28 4.25 -12.39 -3.43
C TYR A 28 2.75 -12.36 -3.70
N LEU A 29 2.31 -11.70 -4.77
CA LEU A 29 0.96 -11.85 -5.32
C LEU A 29 0.63 -13.33 -5.62
N PRO A 30 -0.67 -13.67 -5.73
CA PRO A 30 -1.09 -14.97 -6.21
C PRO A 30 -0.47 -15.31 -7.57
N SER A 31 -0.29 -16.61 -7.86
CA SER A 31 0.27 -17.04 -9.15
C SER A 31 -0.63 -16.67 -10.33
N ALA A 32 -1.94 -16.62 -10.11
CA ALA A 32 -2.88 -16.06 -11.08
C ALA A 32 -2.75 -14.52 -11.10
N PRO A 33 -2.73 -13.89 -12.29
CA PRO A 33 -2.74 -12.44 -12.39
C PRO A 33 -3.92 -11.82 -11.65
N LEU A 34 -3.70 -10.64 -11.06
CA LEU A 34 -4.81 -9.87 -10.52
C LEU A 34 -5.81 -9.54 -11.64
N PRO A 35 -7.12 -9.62 -11.38
CA PRO A 35 -8.11 -9.22 -12.36
C PRO A 35 -7.97 -7.72 -12.63
N GLN A 36 -8.29 -7.28 -13.85
CA GLN A 36 -8.40 -5.86 -14.14
C GLN A 36 -9.49 -5.24 -13.25
N ARG A 37 -9.20 -4.10 -12.61
CA ARG A 37 -10.20 -3.38 -11.84
C ARG A 37 -11.36 -2.98 -12.75
N ARG A 38 -12.58 -3.40 -12.39
CA ARG A 38 -13.76 -3.33 -13.26
C ARG A 38 -14.18 -1.91 -13.62
N ASN A 39 -14.33 -1.06 -12.61
CA ASN A 39 -14.73 0.34 -12.83
C ASN A 39 -13.51 1.27 -12.78
N PRO A 40 -13.64 2.51 -13.29
CA PRO A 40 -12.55 3.48 -13.32
C PRO A 40 -11.85 3.69 -11.98
N ARG A 41 -10.62 4.18 -12.06
CA ARG A 41 -9.84 4.64 -10.89
C ARG A 41 -10.59 5.79 -10.21
N PRO A 42 -10.60 5.85 -8.87
CA PRO A 42 -11.26 6.94 -8.15
C PRO A 42 -10.58 8.28 -8.42
N HIS A 43 -11.29 9.37 -8.19
CA HIS A 43 -10.71 10.70 -8.24
C HIS A 43 -9.73 10.91 -7.07
N ILE A 44 -8.56 11.48 -7.37
CA ILE A 44 -7.54 11.80 -6.37
C ILE A 44 -7.65 13.26 -5.95
N ILE A 45 -7.52 13.52 -4.64
CA ILE A 45 -7.48 14.89 -4.13
C ILE A 45 -6.20 15.55 -4.67
N PRO A 46 -6.26 16.73 -5.31
CA PRO A 46 -5.14 17.34 -6.03
C PRO A 46 -4.11 17.97 -5.07
N ARG A 47 -3.48 17.14 -4.24
CA ARG A 47 -2.37 17.49 -3.35
C ARG A 47 -1.38 16.32 -3.27
N ILE A 48 -0.12 16.63 -2.98
CA ILE A 48 0.95 15.63 -2.90
C ILE A 48 0.80 14.80 -1.63
N LEU A 49 0.76 15.46 -0.47
CA LEU A 49 0.66 14.83 0.84
C LEU A 49 -0.35 15.56 1.74
N PRO A 50 -1.04 14.82 2.64
CA PRO A 50 -1.23 13.38 2.57
C PRO A 50 -1.96 12.97 1.27
N GLN A 51 -1.50 11.89 0.64
CA GLN A 51 -2.14 11.35 -0.57
C GLN A 51 -3.50 10.77 -0.18
N ARG A 52 -4.54 11.16 -0.91
CA ARG A 52 -5.93 10.80 -0.62
C ARG A 52 -6.73 10.67 -1.91
N GLN A 53 -7.69 9.76 -1.90
CA GLN A 53 -8.78 9.77 -2.87
C GLN A 53 -9.99 10.53 -2.34
N TYR A 54 -10.91 10.92 -3.22
CA TYR A 54 -12.25 11.29 -2.81
C TYR A 54 -12.97 10.04 -2.26
N PRO A 55 -13.72 10.16 -1.16
CA PRO A 55 -14.51 9.04 -0.65
C PRO A 55 -15.51 8.57 -1.69
N GLU A 56 -15.56 7.25 -1.91
CA GLU A 56 -16.60 6.59 -2.69
C GLU A 56 -17.47 5.73 -1.74
N PRO A 57 -18.74 5.47 -2.08
CA PRO A 57 -19.58 4.57 -1.30
C PRO A 57 -18.97 3.17 -1.18
N ILE A 58 -18.97 2.65 0.05
CA ILE A 58 -18.55 1.28 0.39
C ILE A 58 -19.62 0.67 1.29
N SER A 59 -19.91 -0.62 1.11
CA SER A 59 -20.87 -1.30 1.98
C SER A 59 -20.35 -1.35 3.43
N PRO A 60 -21.23 -1.32 4.46
CA PRO A 60 -20.79 -1.45 5.85
C PRO A 60 -20.01 -2.74 6.13
N ALA A 61 -20.39 -3.85 5.48
CA ALA A 61 -19.69 -5.12 5.62
C ALA A 61 -18.27 -5.07 5.03
N THR A 62 -18.12 -4.57 3.81
CA THR A 62 -16.83 -4.40 3.15
C THR A 62 -15.94 -3.42 3.93
N ARG A 63 -16.50 -2.31 4.44
CA ARG A 63 -15.78 -1.37 5.30
C ARG A 63 -15.31 -2.04 6.58
N SER A 64 -16.17 -2.80 7.25
CA SER A 64 -15.79 -3.52 8.46
C SER A 64 -14.64 -4.48 8.19
N ARG A 65 -14.73 -5.29 7.13
CA ARG A 65 -13.67 -6.23 6.74
C ARG A 65 -12.36 -5.53 6.42
N LEU A 66 -12.40 -4.40 5.70
CA LEU A 66 -11.21 -3.60 5.41
C LEU A 66 -10.53 -3.07 6.68
N HIS A 67 -11.30 -2.49 7.60
CA HIS A 67 -10.75 -1.89 8.82
C HIS A 67 -10.32 -2.94 9.85
N SER A 68 -10.88 -4.15 9.78
CA SER A 68 -10.43 -5.31 10.57
C SER A 68 -9.20 -6.01 10.00
N LEU A 69 -8.89 -5.86 8.70
CA LEU A 69 -7.80 -6.60 8.03
C LEU A 69 -6.44 -6.48 8.76
N ILE A 70 -6.05 -5.26 9.11
CA ILE A 70 -4.78 -4.97 9.78
C ILE A 70 -4.72 -5.53 11.21
N PRO A 71 -5.69 -5.23 12.10
CA PRO A 71 -5.68 -5.81 13.45
C PRO A 71 -5.84 -7.34 13.44
N ASP A 72 -6.62 -7.91 12.53
CA ASP A 72 -6.81 -9.36 12.42
C ASP A 72 -5.50 -10.06 12.02
N LEU A 73 -4.78 -9.53 11.02
CA LEU A 73 -3.46 -10.05 10.64
C LEU A 73 -2.47 -9.99 11.81
N ALA A 74 -2.43 -8.86 12.53
CA ALA A 74 -1.56 -8.70 13.69
C ALA A 74 -1.88 -9.69 14.81
N SER A 75 -3.18 -9.88 15.10
CA SER A 75 -3.64 -10.81 16.14
C SER A 75 -3.44 -12.28 15.75
N ALA A 76 -3.55 -12.62 14.47
CA ALA A 76 -3.38 -13.99 13.99
C ALA A 76 -1.90 -14.43 13.99
N HIS A 77 -0.97 -13.48 13.85
CA HIS A 77 0.47 -13.76 13.75
C HIS A 77 1.32 -12.86 14.67
N PRO A 78 1.14 -12.95 16.01
CA PRO A 78 1.82 -12.06 16.97
C PRO A 78 3.35 -12.22 17.00
N GLY A 79 3.87 -13.33 16.48
CA GLY A 79 5.31 -13.56 16.29
C GLY A 79 5.90 -12.92 15.03
N LEU A 80 5.07 -12.46 14.09
CA LEU A 80 5.51 -11.80 12.85
C LEU A 80 5.21 -10.31 12.86
N PHE A 81 4.09 -9.90 13.46
CA PHE A 81 3.61 -8.54 13.35
C PHE A 81 3.44 -7.83 14.68
N GLU A 82 3.39 -6.51 14.59
CA GLU A 82 3.01 -5.62 15.66
C GLU A 82 1.99 -4.61 15.13
N LEU A 83 0.96 -4.33 15.92
CA LEU A 83 -0.04 -3.29 15.62
C LEU A 83 0.33 -2.02 16.40
N LYS A 84 0.56 -0.92 15.70
CA LYS A 84 0.92 0.38 16.29
C LYS A 84 0.31 1.53 15.50
N PRO A 85 0.18 2.74 16.07
CA PRO A 85 -0.17 3.92 15.30
C PRO A 85 0.81 4.12 14.14
N SER A 86 0.25 4.27 12.93
CA SER A 86 0.99 4.42 11.68
C SER A 86 1.93 5.63 11.72
N HIS A 87 3.22 5.38 11.60
CA HIS A 87 4.28 6.38 11.46
C HIS A 87 4.06 7.22 10.19
N THR A 88 3.74 6.56 9.08
CA THR A 88 3.60 7.20 7.77
C THR A 88 2.29 7.98 7.62
N GLU A 89 1.28 7.69 8.46
CA GLU A 89 -0.01 8.40 8.52
C GLU A 89 -0.12 9.35 9.73
N GLY A 90 1.02 9.78 10.28
CA GLY A 90 1.05 10.78 11.36
C GLY A 90 0.36 10.32 12.65
N LYS A 91 0.31 9.01 12.90
CA LYS A 91 -0.33 8.35 14.05
C LYS A 91 -1.85 8.49 14.11
N THR A 92 -2.50 8.74 12.96
CA THR A 92 -3.96 8.90 12.87
C THR A 92 -4.71 7.63 12.44
N ALA A 93 -3.98 6.57 12.13
CA ALA A 93 -4.50 5.25 11.77
C ALA A 93 -3.63 4.16 12.41
N ASP A 94 -4.13 2.93 12.46
CA ASP A 94 -3.31 1.78 12.82
C ASP A 94 -2.51 1.29 11.60
N GLY A 95 -1.24 0.99 11.82
CA GLY A 95 -0.34 0.39 10.84
C GLY A 95 0.04 -1.03 11.26
N LEU A 96 0.19 -1.90 10.26
CA LEU A 96 0.78 -3.23 10.42
C LEU A 96 2.29 -3.11 10.30
N TYR A 97 3.04 -3.56 11.30
CA TYR A 97 4.50 -3.54 11.30
C TYR A 97 5.07 -4.94 11.30
N ALA A 98 6.15 -5.17 10.56
CA ALA A 98 6.98 -6.35 10.78
C ALA A 98 7.75 -6.19 12.10
N ARG A 99 7.80 -7.24 12.93
CA ARG A 99 8.56 -7.16 14.19
C ARG A 99 10.04 -6.90 13.94
N GLU A 100 10.66 -6.16 14.85
CA GLU A 100 12.03 -5.70 14.66
C GLU A 100 13.09 -6.80 14.74
N ASP A 101 12.78 -7.86 15.49
CA ASP A 101 13.64 -9.03 15.71
C ASP A 101 13.56 -10.07 14.60
N LEU A 102 12.67 -9.90 13.62
CA LEU A 102 12.58 -10.78 12.46
C LEU A 102 13.89 -10.80 11.67
N LYS A 103 14.37 -12.01 11.37
CA LYS A 103 15.61 -12.22 10.61
C LYS A 103 15.41 -12.28 9.10
N THR A 104 14.20 -12.65 8.70
CA THR A 104 13.75 -12.89 7.32
C THR A 104 13.48 -11.66 6.43
N PRO A 105 13.37 -10.40 6.92
CA PRO A 105 13.20 -9.26 6.03
C PRO A 105 14.34 -9.12 5.02
N ASN A 106 14.00 -8.70 3.81
CA ASN A 106 14.97 -8.45 2.74
C ASN A 106 15.83 -7.19 3.03
N SER A 107 16.91 -6.99 2.26
CA SER A 107 17.84 -5.87 2.46
C SER A 107 17.20 -4.50 2.27
N VAL A 108 16.34 -4.34 1.26
CA VAL A 108 15.61 -3.09 0.99
C VAL A 108 14.80 -2.67 2.23
N VAL A 109 14.13 -3.62 2.88
CA VAL A 109 13.35 -3.36 4.10
C VAL A 109 14.24 -2.95 5.27
N LYS A 110 15.40 -3.59 5.42
CA LYS A 110 16.37 -3.29 6.49
C LYS A 110 17.02 -1.91 6.29
N GLU A 111 17.28 -1.52 5.05
CA GLU A 111 17.93 -0.25 4.70
C GLU A 111 16.96 0.94 4.66
N THR A 112 15.67 0.69 4.42
CA THR A 112 14.65 1.74 4.38
C THR A 112 14.16 2.09 5.79
N VAL A 113 14.89 3.00 6.43
CA VAL A 113 14.55 3.49 7.79
C VAL A 113 13.24 4.29 7.79
N GLY A 114 12.93 5.02 6.70
CA GLY A 114 11.82 5.98 6.65
C GLY A 114 10.41 5.39 6.80
N LEU A 115 10.24 4.08 6.57
CA LEU A 115 8.96 3.41 6.77
C LEU A 115 8.88 2.68 8.12
N ALA A 116 9.95 2.62 8.90
CA ALA A 116 10.01 1.92 10.18
C ALA A 116 9.45 0.48 10.13
N ARG A 117 9.60 -0.22 9.00
CA ARG A 117 9.04 -1.57 8.72
C ARG A 117 7.51 -1.64 8.68
N GLU A 118 6.84 -0.51 8.44
CA GLU A 118 5.41 -0.46 8.18
C GLU A 118 5.08 -1.20 6.87
N ILE A 119 4.20 -2.18 6.95
CA ILE A 119 3.76 -3.01 5.83
C ILE A 119 2.59 -2.36 5.12
N ALA A 120 1.60 -1.92 5.88
CA ALA A 120 0.37 -1.35 5.36
C ALA A 120 -0.40 -0.58 6.43
N HIS A 121 -1.21 0.37 5.98
CA HIS A 121 -2.24 1.02 6.79
C HIS A 121 -3.45 1.39 5.94
N VAL A 122 -4.62 1.51 6.59
CA VAL A 122 -5.87 1.94 5.96
C VAL A 122 -6.16 3.39 6.35
N HIS A 123 -6.53 4.23 5.38
CA HIS A 123 -6.97 5.60 5.66
C HIS A 123 -8.39 5.61 6.27
N PRO A 124 -8.58 6.14 7.49
CA PRO A 124 -9.85 6.02 8.20
C PRO A 124 -11.01 6.77 7.53
N ALA A 125 -10.69 7.88 6.86
CA ALA A 125 -11.67 8.79 6.27
C ALA A 125 -12.24 8.32 4.93
N GLU A 126 -11.42 7.64 4.11
CA GLU A 126 -11.76 7.38 2.70
C GLU A 126 -11.48 5.95 2.22
N ASN A 127 -10.91 5.10 3.09
CA ASN A 127 -10.78 3.65 2.92
C ASN A 127 -9.73 3.20 1.88
N SER A 128 -8.96 4.08 1.26
CA SER A 128 -7.74 3.69 0.56
C SER A 128 -6.63 3.27 1.52
N LEU A 129 -5.54 2.74 0.98
CA LEU A 129 -4.44 2.19 1.74
C LEU A 129 -3.11 2.72 1.23
N HIS A 130 -2.11 2.67 2.10
CA HIS A 130 -0.73 2.51 1.66
C HIS A 130 -0.25 1.09 1.98
N VAL A 131 0.56 0.53 1.09
CA VAL A 131 1.16 -0.81 1.22
C VAL A 131 2.59 -0.82 0.69
N TRP A 132 3.45 -1.65 1.28
CA TRP A 132 4.82 -1.87 0.81
C TRP A 132 4.95 -3.19 0.05
N LEU A 133 5.02 -3.11 -1.26
CA LEU A 133 5.19 -4.26 -2.15
C LEU A 133 6.62 -4.36 -2.69
N SER A 134 6.94 -5.52 -3.28
CA SER A 134 8.05 -5.57 -4.23
C SER A 134 7.73 -4.67 -5.42
N GLU A 135 8.74 -4.13 -6.12
CA GLU A 135 8.48 -3.28 -7.28
C GLU A 135 7.71 -4.02 -8.39
N ARG A 136 7.97 -5.32 -8.57
CA ARG A 136 7.24 -6.17 -9.51
C ARG A 136 5.76 -6.28 -9.16
N ASP A 137 5.44 -6.49 -7.89
CA ASP A 137 4.04 -6.57 -7.45
C ASP A 137 3.37 -5.19 -7.50
N ALA A 138 4.06 -4.13 -7.10
CA ALA A 138 3.58 -2.76 -7.22
C ALA A 138 3.23 -2.41 -8.67
N LYS A 139 4.09 -2.80 -9.63
CA LYS A 139 3.84 -2.63 -11.06
C LYS A 139 2.55 -3.32 -11.49
N ASN A 140 2.40 -4.61 -11.16
CA ASN A 140 1.20 -5.38 -11.48
C ASN A 140 -0.08 -4.77 -10.87
N VAL A 141 -0.01 -4.27 -9.63
CA VAL A 141 -1.13 -3.61 -8.95
C VAL A 141 -1.54 -2.33 -9.67
N ILE A 142 -0.59 -1.49 -10.08
CA ILE A 142 -0.88 -0.21 -10.76
C ILE A 142 -1.42 -0.44 -12.18
N GLU A 143 -0.81 -1.35 -12.94
CA GLU A 143 -1.22 -1.71 -14.29
C GLU A 143 -2.60 -2.38 -14.30
N GLY A 144 -2.89 -3.22 -13.30
CA GLY A 144 -4.22 -3.79 -13.03
C GLY A 144 -5.27 -2.77 -12.60
N GLY A 145 -4.89 -1.50 -12.38
CA GLY A 145 -5.80 -0.42 -12.04
C GLY A 145 -6.15 -0.30 -10.56
N TRP A 146 -5.46 -1.03 -9.67
CA TRP A 146 -5.75 -1.11 -8.24
C TRP A 146 -5.09 -0.02 -7.40
N GLY A 147 -4.11 0.68 -7.96
CA GLY A 147 -3.40 1.72 -7.24
C GLY A 147 -2.61 2.65 -8.14
N MET A 148 -1.76 3.45 -7.50
CA MET A 148 -0.84 4.38 -8.13
C MET A 148 0.44 4.47 -7.31
N ARG A 149 1.54 4.90 -7.94
CA ARG A 149 2.79 5.13 -7.22
C ARG A 149 2.62 6.20 -6.13
N PHE A 150 3.41 6.08 -5.07
CA PHE A 150 3.58 7.19 -4.15
C PHE A 150 4.33 8.35 -4.83
N PRO A 151 4.02 9.62 -4.53
CA PRO A 151 4.79 10.74 -5.06
C PRO A 151 6.29 10.59 -4.76
N PRO A 152 7.19 11.02 -5.66
CA PRO A 152 8.63 10.85 -5.49
C PRO A 152 9.16 11.77 -4.37
N VAL A 153 9.05 11.28 -3.14
CA VAL A 153 9.57 11.88 -1.92
C VAL A 153 10.79 11.07 -1.52
N GLY A 154 11.92 11.75 -1.32
CA GLY A 154 13.20 11.08 -1.01
C GLY A 154 13.11 10.20 0.22
N GLY A 155 13.73 9.03 0.17
CA GLY A 155 13.74 8.05 1.25
C GLY A 155 12.52 7.12 1.30
N VAL A 156 11.52 7.30 0.42
CA VAL A 156 10.40 6.38 0.27
C VAL A 156 10.71 5.39 -0.87
N PRO A 157 10.63 4.07 -0.63
CA PRO A 157 10.96 3.07 -1.64
C PRO A 157 9.88 3.04 -2.74
N PRO A 158 10.24 2.71 -4.01
CA PRO A 158 9.29 2.72 -5.12
C PRO A 158 8.10 1.76 -4.96
N GLY A 159 8.27 0.69 -4.18
CA GLY A 159 7.22 -0.28 -3.85
C GLY A 159 6.24 0.18 -2.78
N TRP A 160 6.45 1.32 -2.11
CA TRP A 160 5.44 1.95 -1.28
C TRP A 160 4.43 2.64 -2.20
N ILE A 161 3.22 2.10 -2.29
CA ILE A 161 2.21 2.58 -3.23
C ILE A 161 0.91 2.95 -2.52
N PHE A 162 0.07 3.69 -3.23
CA PHE A 162 -1.30 3.98 -2.82
C PHE A 162 -2.25 2.99 -3.49
N VAL A 163 -3.05 2.29 -2.70
CA VAL A 163 -4.06 1.32 -3.18
C VAL A 163 -5.44 1.91 -2.95
N TYR A 164 -6.28 1.89 -3.98
CA TYR A 164 -7.61 2.48 -3.92
C TYR A 164 -8.55 1.69 -3.01
N ALA A 165 -9.50 2.40 -2.39
CA ALA A 165 -10.55 1.78 -1.58
C ALA A 165 -11.31 0.69 -2.37
N PRO A 166 -11.63 -0.45 -1.75
CA PRO A 166 -12.52 -1.44 -2.34
C PRO A 166 -13.96 -0.93 -2.33
N ARG A 167 -14.72 -1.20 -3.39
CA ARG A 167 -16.14 -0.81 -3.50
C ARG A 167 -17.11 -1.90 -3.05
N ASP A 168 -16.69 -3.15 -3.18
CA ASP A 168 -17.47 -4.33 -2.90
C ASP A 168 -16.57 -5.48 -2.43
N ASP A 169 -17.17 -6.61 -2.06
CA ASP A 169 -16.45 -7.75 -1.49
C ASP A 169 -15.49 -8.40 -2.48
N GLY A 170 -15.78 -8.37 -3.79
CA GLY A 170 -14.86 -8.88 -4.81
C GLY A 170 -13.61 -8.00 -4.95
N GLU A 171 -13.77 -6.68 -4.84
CA GLU A 171 -12.61 -5.77 -4.75
C GLU A 171 -11.86 -5.93 -3.44
N MET A 172 -12.57 -6.22 -2.35
CA MET A 172 -11.95 -6.47 -1.05
C MET A 172 -11.07 -7.73 -1.05
N ASP A 173 -11.47 -8.80 -1.73
CA ASP A 173 -10.63 -10.01 -1.89
C ASP A 173 -9.30 -9.71 -2.59
N VAL A 174 -9.33 -8.80 -3.58
CA VAL A 174 -8.12 -8.35 -4.28
C VAL A 174 -7.27 -7.47 -3.36
N VAL A 175 -7.87 -6.52 -2.64
CA VAL A 175 -7.16 -5.68 -1.67
C VAL A 175 -6.49 -6.53 -0.58
N GLU A 176 -7.18 -7.55 -0.05
CA GLU A 176 -6.61 -8.48 0.92
C GLU A 176 -5.40 -9.24 0.34
N SER A 177 -5.51 -9.70 -0.92
CA SER A 177 -4.40 -10.38 -1.61
C SER A 177 -3.19 -9.45 -1.80
N ILE A 178 -3.41 -8.16 -2.05
CA ILE A 178 -2.35 -7.15 -2.15
C ILE A 178 -1.68 -6.94 -0.80
N VAL A 179 -2.44 -6.82 0.30
CA VAL A 179 -1.88 -6.68 1.65
C VAL A 179 -1.08 -7.91 2.06
N LYS A 180 -1.55 -9.13 1.73
CA LYS A 180 -0.80 -10.37 1.96
C LYS A 180 0.49 -10.43 1.13
N ALA A 181 0.49 -9.89 -0.09
CA ALA A 181 1.71 -9.76 -0.88
C ALA A 181 2.70 -8.78 -0.23
N ALA A 182 2.23 -7.68 0.34
CA ALA A 182 3.07 -6.75 1.10
C ALA A 182 3.67 -7.40 2.35
N VAL A 183 2.89 -8.22 3.07
CA VAL A 183 3.40 -9.05 4.17
C VAL A 183 4.53 -9.95 3.70
N GLY A 184 4.34 -10.67 2.59
CA GLY A 184 5.37 -11.52 2.00
C GLY A 184 6.63 -10.77 1.62
N TRP A 185 6.49 -9.60 1.00
CA TRP A 185 7.63 -8.75 0.64
C TRP A 185 8.40 -8.27 1.86
N VAL A 186 7.72 -7.70 2.86
CA VAL A 186 8.38 -7.06 4.00
C VAL A 186 8.98 -8.10 4.94
N THR A 187 8.27 -9.20 5.19
CA THR A 187 8.69 -10.21 6.18
C THR A 187 9.43 -11.40 5.58
N GLY A 188 9.31 -11.65 4.28
CA GLY A 188 9.77 -12.90 3.65
C GLY A 188 8.90 -14.12 3.98
N VAL A 189 7.76 -13.94 4.66
CA VAL A 189 6.85 -15.02 5.09
C VAL A 189 5.47 -14.80 4.46
N ARG A 190 4.88 -15.85 3.89
CA ARG A 190 3.50 -15.83 3.38
C ARG A 190 2.54 -16.27 4.49
N VAL A 191 1.41 -15.57 4.62
CA VAL A 191 0.33 -15.85 5.57
C VAL A 191 -1.02 -15.98 4.85
#